data_AF-A0A7W4D719-F1
#
_entry.id   AF-A0A7W4D719-F1
#
_cell.length_a   1.000
_cell.length_b   1.000
_cell.length_c   1.000
_cell.angle_alpha   90.00
_cell.angle_beta   90.00
_cell.angle_gamma   90.00
#
_symmetry.space_group_name_H-M   'P 1'
#
loop_
_entity.id
_entity.type
_entity.pdbx_description
1 polymer ?
#
loop_
_entity_poly.entity_id
_entity_poly.type
_entity_poly.pdbx_seq_one_letter_code
_entity_poly.pdbx_strand_id
1 'polypeptide(L)'
;MNTDVFKSVGEALADERGRLPMAKTGVRKDDRYAVAVNDDGQILLTPLVSIPRRELIVWENQMLRESLARGLAEAAAGQTESLGSLAQYADEDVED
;
A
#
# COMPACT_ATOMS: atom_id res chain seq x y z
N MET A 1 -5.95 22.25 -15.73
CA MET A 1 -5.48 20.90 -16.08
C MET A 1 -4.03 20.82 -15.67
N ASN A 2 -3.72 20.07 -14.62
CA ASN A 2 -2.34 19.85 -14.22
C ASN A 2 -1.78 18.79 -15.19
N THR A 3 -1.14 19.24 -16.27
CA THR A 3 -0.41 18.34 -17.16
C THR A 3 0.88 17.99 -16.44
N ASP A 4 0.84 16.94 -15.62
CA ASP A 4 2.06 16.32 -15.12
C ASP A 4 2.93 15.98 -16.34
N VAL A 5 4.08 16.65 -16.44
CA VAL A 5 4.95 16.55 -17.60
C VAL A 5 5.51 15.13 -17.63
N PHE A 6 5.01 14.30 -18.54
CA PHE A 6 5.53 12.95 -18.75
C PHE A 6 6.98 13.04 -19.24
N LYS A 7 7.90 12.48 -18.47
CA LYS A 7 9.29 12.33 -18.89
C LYS A 7 9.43 11.03 -19.66
N SER A 8 9.97 11.10 -20.88
CA SER A 8 10.34 9.89 -21.62
C SER A 8 11.46 9.16 -20.87
N VAL A 9 11.22 7.90 -20.52
CA VAL A 9 12.16 7.01 -19.79
C VAL A 9 12.72 5.90 -20.68
N GLY A 10 12.27 5.80 -21.93
CA GLY A 10 12.73 4.83 -22.93
C GLY A 10 11.59 4.32 -23.81
N GLU A 11 11.94 3.35 -24.65
CA GLU A 11 11.00 2.62 -25.52
C GLU A 11 10.98 1.14 -25.12
N ALA A 12 9.82 0.49 -25.30
CA ALA A 12 9.64 -0.93 -25.07
C ALA A 12 8.77 -1.51 -26.19
N LEU A 13 9.12 -2.71 -26.65
CA LEU A 13 8.33 -3.47 -27.62
C LEU A 13 7.44 -4.47 -26.86
N ALA A 14 6.17 -4.57 -27.22
CA ALA A 14 5.32 -5.64 -26.74
C ALA A 14 5.73 -6.98 -27.38
N ASP A 15 5.68 -8.06 -26.60
CA ASP A 15 5.91 -9.41 -27.13
C ASP A 15 4.66 -9.97 -27.84
N GLU A 16 4.79 -11.18 -28.41
CA GLU A 16 3.70 -11.88 -29.12
C GLU A 16 2.46 -12.13 -28.25
N ARG A 17 2.59 -12.03 -26.93
CA ARG A 17 1.50 -12.19 -25.96
C ARG A 17 0.94 -10.85 -25.48
N GLY A 18 1.36 -9.74 -26.09
CA GLY A 18 0.93 -8.38 -25.75
C GLY A 18 1.48 -7.87 -24.43
N ARG A 19 2.57 -8.46 -23.90
CA ARG A 19 3.18 -8.02 -22.64
C ARG A 19 4.24 -6.95 -22.91
N LEU A 20 4.24 -5.87 -22.12
CA LEU A 20 5.20 -4.78 -22.25
C LEU A 20 6.20 -4.80 -21.07
N PRO A 21 7.51 -4.92 -21.32
CA PRO A 21 8.51 -4.94 -20.25
C PRO A 21 8.69 -3.54 -19.62
N MET A 22 8.55 -3.45 -18.29
CA MET A 22 8.55 -2.21 -17.51
C MET A 22 9.91 -1.87 -16.84
N ALA A 23 11.02 -2.46 -17.30
CA ALA A 23 12.30 -2.42 -16.59
C ALA A 23 12.87 -1.02 -16.27
N LYS A 24 12.48 0.02 -17.04
CA LYS A 24 12.97 1.41 -16.87
C LYS A 24 11.93 2.37 -16.28
N THR A 25 10.74 1.87 -15.92
CA THR A 25 9.62 2.72 -15.46
C THR A 25 9.46 2.75 -13.94
N GLY A 26 10.29 2.01 -13.20
CA GLY A 26 10.28 1.98 -11.73
C GLY A 26 9.27 1.00 -11.13
N VAL A 27 8.57 0.20 -11.95
CA VAL A 27 7.63 -0.84 -11.52
C VAL A 27 8.35 -1.92 -10.71
N ARG A 28 7.80 -2.28 -9.55
CA ARG A 28 8.32 -3.33 -8.66
C ARG A 28 7.44 -4.58 -8.70
N LYS A 29 7.98 -5.68 -8.18
CA LYS A 29 7.24 -6.93 -8.01
C LYS A 29 6.02 -6.69 -7.11
N ASP A 30 4.87 -7.26 -7.50
CA ASP A 30 3.58 -7.22 -6.80
C ASP A 30 2.92 -5.83 -6.69
N ASP A 31 3.44 -4.82 -7.39
CA ASP A 31 2.74 -3.54 -7.54
C ASP A 31 1.41 -3.73 -8.28
N ARG A 32 0.36 -3.06 -7.79
CA ARG A 32 -0.91 -2.95 -8.49
C ARG A 32 -1.05 -1.57 -9.10
N TYR A 33 -1.70 -1.48 -10.25
CA TYR A 33 -1.95 -0.22 -10.93
C TYR A 33 -3.41 -0.13 -11.35
N ALA A 34 -4.01 1.05 -11.19
CA ALA A 34 -5.18 1.43 -11.94
C ALA A 34 -4.74 1.72 -13.38
N VAL A 35 -5.43 1.12 -14.34
CA VAL A 35 -5.15 1.28 -15.77
C VAL A 35 -6.24 2.15 -16.37
N ALA A 36 -5.85 3.27 -16.98
CA ALA A 36 -6.73 4.11 -17.77
C ALA A 36 -6.19 4.28 -19.18
N VAL A 37 -7.09 4.35 -20.15
CA VAL A 37 -6.78 4.61 -21.57
C VAL A 37 -7.67 5.75 -22.04
N ASN A 38 -7.11 6.73 -22.73
CA ASN A 38 -7.87 7.82 -23.34
C ASN A 38 -8.06 7.61 -24.85
N ASP A 39 -8.83 8.49 -25.48
CA ASP A 39 -9.17 8.41 -26.91
C ASP A 39 -7.93 8.57 -27.83
N ASP A 40 -6.86 9.19 -27.34
CA ASP A 40 -5.57 9.31 -28.03
C ASP A 40 -4.72 8.04 -27.92
N GLY A 41 -5.21 6.99 -27.24
CA GLY A 41 -4.51 5.73 -27.04
C GLY A 41 -3.40 5.78 -25.99
N GLN A 42 -3.33 6.85 -25.19
CA GLN A 42 -2.37 6.97 -24.11
C GLN A 42 -2.79 6.07 -22.95
N ILE A 43 -1.84 5.33 -22.39
CA ILE A 43 -2.05 4.47 -21.22
C ILE A 43 -1.48 5.17 -19.99
N LEU A 44 -2.32 5.42 -18.99
CA LEU A 44 -1.91 5.92 -17.68
C LEU A 44 -1.97 4.79 -16.66
N LEU A 45 -0.84 4.54 -15.99
CA LEU A 45 -0.72 3.58 -14.90
C LEU A 45 -0.55 4.34 -13.59
N THR A 46 -1.55 4.24 -12.71
CA THR A 46 -1.49 4.86 -11.38
C THR A 46 -1.25 3.79 -10.32
N PRO A 47 -0.14 3.84 -9.55
CA PRO A 47 0.10 2.87 -8.49
C PRO A 47 -1.05 2.82 -7.49
N LEU A 48 -1.45 1.61 -7.11
CA LEU A 48 -2.46 1.34 -6.10
C LEU A 48 -1.82 0.61 -4.93
N VAL A 49 -2.12 1.09 -3.73
CA VAL A 49 -1.87 0.36 -2.48
C VAL A 49 -3.18 -0.28 -2.04
N SER A 50 -3.09 -1.54 -1.60
CA SER A 50 -4.25 -2.23 -1.03
C SER A 50 -4.25 -2.08 0.47
N ILE A 51 -5.39 -1.65 1.02
CA ILE A 51 -5.60 -1.54 2.46
C ILE A 51 -6.44 -2.77 2.88
N PRO A 52 -5.95 -3.62 3.80
CA PRO A 52 -6.75 -4.70 4.36
C PRO A 52 -8.07 -4.18 4.94
N ARG A 53 -9.17 -4.90 4.73
CA ARG A 53 -10.51 -4.43 5.15
C ARG A 53 -10.58 -4.02 6.62
N ARG A 54 -9.93 -4.77 7.51
CA ARG A 54 -9.87 -4.49 8.95
C ARG A 54 -9.18 -3.17 9.30
N GLU A 55 -8.32 -2.67 8.42
CA GLU A 55 -7.54 -1.43 8.59
C GLU A 55 -8.24 -0.21 7.99
N LEU A 56 -9.28 -0.42 7.16
CA LEU A 56 -9.99 0.65 6.47
C LEU A 56 -10.60 1.70 7.42
N ILE A 57 -11.05 1.27 8.60
CA ILE A 57 -11.62 2.15 9.63
C ILE A 57 -10.68 3.30 10.03
N VAL A 58 -9.37 3.06 10.04
CA VAL A 58 -8.36 4.07 10.39
C VAL A 58 -8.26 5.15 9.30
N TRP A 59 -8.60 4.82 8.05
CA TRP A 59 -8.55 5.74 6.91
C TRP A 59 -9.84 6.58 6.86
N GLU A 60 -10.98 5.97 7.19
CA GLU A 60 -12.28 6.63 7.21
C GLU A 60 -12.50 7.50 8.46
N ASN A 61 -11.79 7.24 9.55
CA ASN A 61 -11.93 7.99 10.81
C ASN A 61 -10.66 8.78 11.16
N GLN A 62 -10.73 10.11 11.00
CA GLN A 62 -9.60 11.01 11.28
C GLN A 62 -9.12 10.93 12.75
N MET A 63 -10.03 10.93 13.71
CA MET A 63 -9.68 10.89 15.13
C MET A 63 -8.94 9.60 15.50
N LEU A 64 -9.39 8.46 14.95
CA LEU A 64 -8.69 7.19 15.13
C LEU A 64 -7.29 7.23 14.51
N ARG A 65 -7.16 7.80 13.31
CA ARG A 65 -5.88 7.94 12.61
C ARG A 65 -4.87 8.76 13.40
N GLU A 66 -5.31 9.90 13.95
CA GLU A 66 -4.48 10.78 14.77
C GLU A 66 -4.07 10.09 16.07
N SER A 67 -5.01 9.38 16.73
CA SER A 67 -4.71 8.64 17.94
C SER A 67 -3.71 7.50 17.68
N LEU A 68 -3.85 6.76 16.58
CA LEU A 68 -2.92 5.71 16.18
C LEU A 68 -1.52 6.29 15.89
N ALA A 69 -1.45 7.38 15.12
CA ALA A 69 -0.18 8.02 14.79
C ALA A 69 0.58 8.49 16.04
N ARG A 70 -0.13 9.09 17.00
CA ARG A 70 0.45 9.46 18.30
C ARG A 70 0.94 8.23 19.06
N GLY A 71 0.12 7.19 19.19
CA GLY A 71 0.51 5.97 19.92
C GLY A 71 1.74 5.28 19.30
N LEU A 72 1.85 5.26 17.97
CA LEU A 72 3.04 4.75 17.27
C LEU A 72 4.30 5.59 17.57
N ALA A 73 4.16 6.92 17.64
CA ALA A 73 5.28 7.80 17.98
C ALA A 73 5.72 7.63 19.44
N GLU A 74 4.78 7.54 20.37
CA GLU A 74 5.03 7.27 21.79
C GLU A 74 5.72 5.91 21.97
N ALA A 75 5.24 4.86 21.30
CA ALA A 75 5.85 3.54 21.34
C ALA A 75 7.29 3.54 20.79
N ALA A 76 7.53 4.22 19.66
CA ALA A 76 8.87 4.37 19.11
C ALA A 76 9.82 5.15 20.04
N ALA A 77 9.28 6.06 20.86
CA ALA A 77 10.02 6.79 21.89
C ALA A 77 10.16 6.02 23.22
N GLY A 78 9.65 4.79 23.31
CA GLY A 78 9.67 3.98 24.53
C GLY A 78 8.68 4.42 25.62
N GLN A 79 7.69 5.26 25.27
CA GLN A 79 6.69 5.80 26.20
C GLN A 79 5.51 4.83 26.37
N THR A 80 5.82 3.54 26.60
CA THR A 80 4.82 2.49 26.81
C THR A 80 4.81 2.05 28.26
N GLU A 81 3.62 1.75 28.79
CA GLU A 81 3.48 1.12 30.11
C GLU A 81 3.27 -0.40 29.94
N SER A 82 4.02 -1.20 30.72
CA SER A 82 3.81 -2.64 30.77
C SER A 82 2.66 -2.96 31.73
N LEU A 83 1.61 -3.60 31.22
CA LEU A 83 0.47 -4.05 32.03
C LEU A 83 0.62 -5.50 32.52
N GLY A 84 1.81 -6.07 32.40
CA GLY A 84 2.07 -7.47 32.71
C GLY A 84 1.69 -8.43 31.58
N SER A 85 1.78 -9.72 31.86
CA SER A 85 1.51 -10.78 30.89
C SER A 85 0.04 -11.21 30.90
N LEU A 86 -0.53 -11.44 29.72
CA LEU A 86 -1.86 -12.03 29.56
C LEU A 86 -1.82 -13.57 29.48
N ALA A 87 -0.65 -14.20 29.67
CA ALA A 87 -0.48 -15.65 29.55
C ALA A 87 -1.41 -16.46 30.47
N GLN A 88 -1.82 -15.90 31.61
CA GLN A 88 -2.77 -16.51 32.53
C GLN A 88 -4.18 -16.73 31.94
N TYR A 89 -4.47 -16.15 30.77
CA TYR A 89 -5.74 -16.30 30.04
C TYR A 89 -5.61 -17.11 28.75
N ALA A 90 -4.43 -17.66 28.46
CA ALA A 90 -4.29 -18.60 27.35
C ALA A 90 -4.88 -19.95 27.78
N ASP A 91 -5.93 -20.41 27.10
CA ASP A 91 -6.42 -21.77 27.29
C ASP A 91 -5.32 -22.76 26.86
N GLU A 92 -4.91 -23.64 27.77
CA GLU A 92 -3.90 -24.69 27.50
C GLU A 92 -4.44 -25.82 26.61
N ASP A 93 -5.75 -25.82 26.30
CA ASP A 93 -6.47 -26.91 25.63
C ASP A 93 -6.70 -26.68 24.11
N VAL A 94 -5.74 -26.11 23.40
CA VAL A 94 -5.73 -26.17 21.92
C VAL A 94 -5.01 -27.45 21.50
N GLU A 95 -5.70 -28.60 21.60
CA GLU A 95 -5.24 -29.85 20.98
C GLU A 95 -5.30 -29.71 19.44
N ASP A 96 -4.19 -30.06 18.77
CA ASP A 96 -3.95 -30.00 17.31
C ASP A 96 -4.96 -30.81 16.45
#